data_AF-A0A7J4YI37-F1
#
_entry.id   AF-A0A7J4YI37-F1
#
_cell.length_a   1.000
_cell.length_b   1.000
_cell.length_c   1.000
_cell.angle_alpha   90.00
_cell.angle_beta   90.00
_cell.angle_gamma   90.00
#
_symmetry.space_group_name_H-M   'P 1'
#
loop_
_entity.id
_entity.type
_entity.pdbx_description
1 polymer ?
#
loop_
_entity_poly.entity_id
_entity_poly.type
_entity_poly.pdbx_seq_one_letter_code
_entity_poly.pdbx_strand_id
1 'polypeptide(L)'
;MESKLYEQSLSLFNKGEYEEVLKIFRHTTVVLSEKEKILLRESRKQVTEQYLFLIKDYIQEKEYIKAEELQKKYNAEYGFDERIMDIIIPQNIQTKFLQVDDNSNKTDVRLSKTSNIGVIISSIIVLFIIFIFWQYNKNKPMQQAVIENSNDVIQQDNSPQPNSQKTKDVPNQFEYIKDKRGSFEVDIEWPLSLTGIDDISKIQQVIIEQAFNNDSNNLQSCIENFFKEGEEEKSLGEDKREGKIVVKFQQRLNDLYIFKIHIYANLGGGTGSSIIYRDNYIYFSNNIGKLSINDMFTDYSKTLFLVNEHISLDEYACKAEELPDNIILSASGITFIFPKYSIGYGYQGEVKIALTYDELNNVLSEVFKQAIGR
;
A
#
# COMPACT_ATOMS: atom_id res chain seq x y z
N MET A 1 -12.83 23.50 24.22
CA MET A 1 -11.40 23.72 23.95
C MET A 1 -10.82 22.36 23.68
N GLU A 2 -10.37 22.08 22.45
CA GLU A 2 -9.83 20.75 22.12
C GLU A 2 -8.47 20.56 22.78
N SER A 3 -8.17 19.32 23.17
CA SER A 3 -6.89 18.99 23.80
C SER A 3 -5.78 19.13 22.76
N LYS A 4 -4.66 19.76 23.14
CA LYS A 4 -3.47 19.87 22.28
C LYS A 4 -2.98 18.50 21.77
N LEU A 5 -3.19 17.45 22.58
CA LEU A 5 -2.86 16.08 22.23
C LEU A 5 -3.75 15.56 21.10
N TYR A 6 -5.05 15.85 21.15
CA TYR A 6 -6.00 15.47 20.11
C TYR A 6 -5.68 16.16 18.78
N GLU A 7 -5.45 17.48 18.78
CA GLU A 7 -5.14 18.24 17.56
C GLU A 7 -3.83 17.73 16.89
N GLN A 8 -2.78 17.52 17.68
CA GLN A 8 -1.51 16.99 17.19
C GLN A 8 -1.65 15.57 16.62
N SER A 9 -2.35 14.70 17.35
CA SER A 9 -2.57 13.32 16.92
C SER A 9 -3.45 13.25 15.67
N LEU A 10 -4.48 14.11 15.57
CA LEU A 10 -5.35 14.18 14.41
C LEU A 10 -4.60 14.65 13.17
N SER A 11 -3.70 15.63 13.31
CA SER A 11 -2.85 16.08 12.20
C SER A 11 -1.97 14.95 11.65
N LEU A 12 -1.33 14.16 12.52
CA LEU A 12 -0.52 13.01 12.12
C LEU A 12 -1.37 11.89 11.51
N PHE A 13 -2.52 11.60 12.11
CA PHE A 13 -3.48 10.63 11.57
C PHE A 13 -3.91 10.99 10.15
N ASN A 14 -4.22 12.27 9.92
CA ASN A 14 -4.66 12.78 8.62
C ASN A 14 -3.55 12.71 7.56
N LYS A 15 -2.28 12.77 7.97
CA LYS A 15 -1.10 12.57 7.10
C LYS A 15 -0.78 11.09 6.81
N GLY A 16 -1.48 10.15 7.44
CA GLY A 16 -1.17 8.72 7.34
C GLY A 16 -0.03 8.26 8.24
N GLU A 17 0.48 9.12 9.13
CA GLU A 17 1.56 8.82 10.07
C GLU A 17 1.02 8.07 11.31
N TYR A 18 0.31 6.96 11.10
CA TYR A 18 -0.42 6.26 12.16
C TYR A 18 0.50 5.70 13.26
N GLU A 19 1.70 5.25 12.91
CA GLU A 19 2.70 4.80 13.90
C GLU A 19 3.11 5.93 14.86
N GLU A 20 3.25 7.17 14.36
CA GLU A 20 3.58 8.34 15.17
C GLU A 20 2.42 8.72 16.11
N VAL A 21 1.18 8.56 15.65
CA VAL A 21 0.00 8.70 16.52
C VAL A 21 0.06 7.71 17.68
N LEU A 22 0.37 6.44 17.40
CA LEU A 22 0.52 5.42 18.45
C LEU A 22 1.65 5.72 19.43
N LYS A 23 2.80 6.24 18.95
CA LYS A 23 3.92 6.65 19.81
C LYS A 23 3.53 7.78 20.76
N ILE A 24 2.80 8.79 20.28
CA ILE A 24 2.30 9.90 21.11
C ILE A 24 1.39 9.38 22.24
N PHE A 25 0.44 8.50 21.90
CA PHE A 25 -0.45 7.94 22.92
C PHE A 25 0.26 7.00 23.89
N ARG A 26 1.32 6.29 23.47
CA ARG A 26 2.12 5.40 24.34
C ARG A 26 2.82 6.16 25.49
N HIS A 27 3.19 7.42 25.26
CA HIS A 27 3.87 8.26 26.25
C HIS A 27 2.93 9.20 27.02
N THR A 28 1.62 9.15 26.75
CA THR A 28 0.64 9.99 27.40
C THR A 28 0.24 9.41 28.76
N THR A 29 0.43 10.19 29.84
CA THR A 29 -0.01 9.83 31.20
C THR A 29 -1.37 10.42 31.57
N VAL A 30 -2.04 11.09 30.63
CA VAL A 30 -3.31 11.78 30.81
C VAL A 30 -4.46 10.85 30.44
N VAL A 31 -5.59 10.97 31.14
CA VAL A 31 -6.83 10.26 30.78
C VAL A 31 -7.32 10.75 29.42
N LEU A 32 -7.43 9.82 28.47
CA LEU A 32 -7.87 10.12 27.12
C LEU A 32 -9.37 10.45 27.08
N SER A 33 -9.70 11.51 26.36
CA SER A 33 -11.07 11.81 25.94
C SER A 33 -11.60 10.75 24.97
N GLU A 34 -12.93 10.68 24.80
CA GLU A 34 -13.55 9.72 23.87
C GLU A 34 -13.07 9.91 22.41
N LYS A 35 -12.85 11.16 21.98
CA LYS A 35 -12.30 11.43 20.64
C LYS A 35 -10.88 10.88 20.48
N GLU A 36 -10.02 11.04 21.48
CA GLU A 36 -8.65 10.50 21.47
C GLU A 36 -8.64 8.97 21.50
N LYS A 37 -9.57 8.33 22.24
CA LYS A 37 -9.73 6.87 22.24
C LYS A 37 -10.14 6.34 20.86
N ILE A 38 -11.09 7.02 20.20
CA ILE A 38 -11.50 6.67 18.83
C ILE A 38 -10.30 6.78 17.89
N LEU A 39 -9.58 7.91 17.93
CA LEU A 39 -8.41 8.14 17.09
C LEU A 39 -7.32 7.09 17.31
N LEU A 40 -7.03 6.75 18.57
CA LEU A 40 -6.08 5.70 18.93
C LEU A 40 -6.51 4.33 18.37
N ARG A 41 -7.80 3.99 18.48
CA ARG A 41 -8.35 2.72 17.96
C ARG A 41 -8.22 2.64 16.43
N GLU A 42 -8.64 3.69 15.73
CA GLU A 42 -8.55 3.72 14.27
C GLU A 42 -7.09 3.72 13.79
N SER A 43 -6.19 4.44 14.48
CA SER A 43 -4.75 4.40 14.18
C SER A 43 -4.17 3.01 14.33
N ARG A 44 -4.52 2.29 15.42
CA ARG A 44 -4.08 0.92 15.63
C ARG A 44 -4.61 -0.02 14.55
N LYS A 45 -5.87 0.14 14.16
CA LYS A 45 -6.46 -0.63 13.05
C LYS A 45 -5.64 -0.41 11.77
N GLN A 46 -5.37 0.84 11.39
CA GLN A 46 -4.58 1.17 10.20
C GLN A 46 -3.17 0.56 10.22
N VAL A 47 -2.44 0.70 11.34
CA VAL A 47 -1.11 0.07 11.50
C VAL A 47 -1.21 -1.45 11.38
N THR A 48 -2.25 -2.07 11.96
CA THR A 48 -2.40 -3.53 11.84
C THR A 48 -2.61 -3.96 10.39
N GLU A 49 -3.49 -3.28 9.65
CA GLU A 49 -3.75 -3.59 8.24
C GLU A 49 -2.49 -3.38 7.38
N GLN A 50 -1.68 -2.35 7.66
CA GLN A 50 -0.39 -2.13 7.00
C GLN A 50 0.56 -3.32 7.22
N TYR A 51 0.73 -3.78 8.47
CA TYR A 51 1.62 -4.92 8.74
C TYR A 51 1.05 -6.23 8.19
N LEU A 52 -0.26 -6.44 8.24
CA LEU A 52 -0.91 -7.61 7.62
C LEU A 52 -0.59 -7.70 6.13
N PHE A 53 -0.71 -6.57 5.44
CA PHE A 53 -0.40 -6.47 4.03
C PHE A 53 1.09 -6.77 3.78
N LEU A 54 2.00 -6.07 4.45
CA LEU A 54 3.44 -6.22 4.25
C LEU A 54 3.94 -7.64 4.57
N ILE A 55 3.45 -8.27 5.64
CA ILE A 55 3.84 -9.65 5.98
C ILE A 55 3.38 -10.62 4.89
N LYS A 56 2.13 -10.49 4.41
CA LYS A 56 1.61 -11.35 3.33
C LYS A 56 2.37 -11.14 2.03
N ASP A 57 2.74 -9.90 1.74
CA ASP A 57 3.52 -9.53 0.57
C ASP A 57 4.91 -10.17 0.60
N TYR A 58 5.65 -10.04 1.71
CA TYR A 58 6.94 -10.71 1.88
C TYR A 58 6.85 -12.24 1.79
N ILE A 59 5.77 -12.86 2.28
CA ILE A 59 5.55 -14.30 2.11
C ILE A 59 5.36 -14.65 0.63
N GLN A 60 4.59 -13.83 -0.10
CA GLN A 60 4.35 -14.02 -1.54
C GLN A 60 5.67 -13.91 -2.34
N GLU A 61 6.53 -12.96 -1.98
CA GLU A 61 7.86 -12.75 -2.56
C GLU A 61 8.92 -13.77 -2.07
N LYS A 62 8.53 -14.74 -1.22
CA LYS A 62 9.42 -15.74 -0.58
C LYS A 62 10.51 -15.12 0.32
N GLU A 63 10.34 -13.88 0.74
CA GLU A 63 11.21 -13.16 1.68
C GLU A 63 10.85 -13.46 3.15
N TYR A 64 10.87 -14.74 3.53
CA TYR A 64 10.34 -15.21 4.82
C TYR A 64 11.03 -14.59 6.04
N ILE A 65 12.33 -14.27 5.96
CA ILE A 65 13.06 -13.62 7.06
C ILE A 65 12.47 -12.22 7.33
N LYS A 66 12.19 -11.44 6.28
CA LYS A 66 11.61 -10.10 6.44
C LYS A 66 10.18 -10.19 6.97
N ALA A 67 9.39 -11.16 6.51
CA ALA A 67 8.06 -11.43 7.07
C ALA A 67 8.12 -11.73 8.58
N GLU A 68 9.08 -12.57 9.02
CA GLU A 68 9.27 -12.87 10.45
C GLU A 68 9.73 -11.65 11.24
N GLU A 69 10.67 -10.86 10.70
CA GLU A 69 11.15 -9.64 11.35
C GLU A 69 10.00 -8.63 11.53
N LEU A 70 9.14 -8.47 10.53
CA LEU A 70 7.98 -7.59 10.61
C LEU A 70 6.95 -8.07 11.64
N GLN A 71 6.67 -9.38 11.68
CA GLN A 71 5.78 -9.98 12.68
C GLN A 71 6.32 -9.76 14.11
N LYS A 72 7.63 -9.97 14.32
CA LYS A 72 8.31 -9.73 15.61
C LYS A 72 8.31 -8.24 15.98
N LYS A 73 8.59 -7.35 15.03
CA LYS A 73 8.57 -5.90 15.22
C LYS A 73 7.19 -5.43 15.66
N TYR A 74 6.13 -5.86 14.98
CA TYR A 74 4.76 -5.51 15.32
C TYR A 74 4.44 -5.88 16.78
N ASN A 75 4.72 -7.13 17.16
CA ASN A 75 4.44 -7.60 18.51
C ASN A 75 5.25 -6.84 19.58
N ALA A 76 6.51 -6.49 19.29
CA ALA A 76 7.35 -5.72 20.21
C ALA A 76 6.88 -4.26 20.39
N GLU A 77 6.38 -3.63 19.32
CA GLU A 77 6.01 -2.22 19.33
C GLU A 77 4.56 -1.97 19.76
N TYR A 78 3.63 -2.82 19.34
CA TYR A 78 2.18 -2.62 19.50
C TYR A 78 1.48 -3.66 20.35
N GLY A 79 2.16 -4.77 20.66
CA GLY A 79 1.63 -5.90 21.42
C GLY A 79 0.99 -6.96 20.54
N PHE A 80 0.42 -7.98 21.19
CA PHE A 80 -0.16 -9.14 20.51
C PHE A 80 -1.45 -8.77 19.76
N ASP A 81 -1.52 -9.12 18.48
CA ASP A 81 -2.74 -9.14 17.66
C ASP A 81 -2.78 -10.48 16.92
N GLU A 82 -3.84 -11.26 17.15
CA GLU A 82 -4.01 -12.61 16.57
C GLU A 82 -3.91 -12.60 15.05
N ARG A 83 -4.40 -11.54 14.39
CA ARG A 83 -4.42 -11.45 12.93
C ARG A 83 -3.00 -11.43 12.35
N ILE A 84 -2.06 -10.83 13.07
CA ILE A 84 -0.64 -10.75 12.70
C ILE A 84 0.11 -12.02 13.10
N MET A 85 -0.12 -12.50 14.33
CA MET A 85 0.64 -13.60 14.91
C MET A 85 0.25 -14.97 14.33
N ASP A 86 -0.99 -15.12 13.86
CA ASP A 86 -1.47 -16.37 13.26
C ASP A 86 -1.10 -16.49 11.77
N ILE A 87 -0.41 -15.50 11.19
CA ILE A 87 0.10 -15.63 9.84
C ILE A 87 1.16 -16.73 9.80
N ILE A 88 0.86 -17.79 9.05
CA ILE A 88 1.78 -18.90 8.82
C ILE A 88 2.87 -18.44 7.83
N ILE A 89 4.07 -18.19 8.35
CA ILE A 89 5.26 -17.91 7.54
C ILE A 89 5.97 -19.24 7.26
N PRO A 90 6.13 -19.65 5.99
CA PRO A 90 6.88 -20.86 5.67
C PRO A 90 8.33 -20.75 6.18
N GLN A 91 8.74 -21.68 7.06
CA GLN A 91 10.12 -21.72 7.50
C GLN A 91 11.01 -22.28 6.38
N ASN A 92 12.04 -21.52 5.98
CA ASN A 92 13.09 -22.07 5.15
C ASN A 92 13.84 -23.16 5.93
N ILE A 93 13.73 -24.41 5.50
CA ILE A 93 14.40 -25.57 6.14
C ILE A 93 15.93 -25.41 6.11
N GLN A 94 16.50 -24.50 5.31
CA GLN A 94 17.96 -24.31 5.22
C GLN A 94 18.64 -23.77 6.48
N THR A 95 17.94 -23.18 7.45
CA THR A 95 18.58 -22.65 8.68
C THR A 95 18.48 -23.58 9.89
N LYS A 96 17.86 -24.77 9.77
CA LYS A 96 17.81 -25.75 10.87
C LYS A 96 19.06 -26.63 11.01
N PHE A 97 20.04 -26.50 10.11
CA PHE A 97 21.29 -27.29 10.13
C PHE A 97 22.51 -26.57 10.74
N LEU A 98 22.35 -25.41 11.37
CA LEU A 98 23.49 -24.68 11.96
C LEU A 98 23.37 -24.37 13.46
N GLN A 99 22.44 -25.02 14.17
CA GLN A 99 22.49 -25.04 15.63
C GLN A 99 22.21 -26.43 16.16
N VAL A 100 23.15 -26.90 17.01
CA VAL A 100 23.17 -28.14 17.80
C VAL A 100 23.81 -29.36 17.11
N ASP A 101 25.12 -29.53 17.31
CA ASP A 101 25.67 -30.69 18.02
C ASP A 101 27.18 -30.48 18.32
N ASP A 102 27.47 -29.95 19.50
CA ASP A 102 28.74 -30.19 20.18
C ASP A 102 28.64 -31.57 20.84
N ASN A 103 29.15 -32.62 20.18
CA ASN A 103 29.91 -33.69 20.83
C ASN A 103 30.46 -34.74 19.84
N SER A 104 31.79 -34.85 19.84
CA SER A 104 32.66 -35.97 19.45
C SER A 104 32.19 -36.99 18.40
N ASN A 105 32.87 -37.03 17.25
CA ASN A 105 33.94 -38.02 17.00
C ASN A 105 34.60 -37.82 15.63
N LYS A 106 35.92 -38.06 15.61
CA LYS A 106 36.84 -37.97 14.47
C LYS A 106 36.44 -38.88 13.31
N THR A 107 36.49 -38.33 12.09
CA THR A 107 37.25 -38.91 10.97
C THR A 107 37.47 -37.88 9.86
N ASP A 108 38.72 -37.75 9.41
CA ASP A 108 39.21 -36.87 8.36
C ASP A 108 38.66 -37.23 6.97
N VAL A 109 38.15 -36.24 6.22
CA VAL A 109 38.25 -36.20 4.75
C VAL A 109 38.49 -34.75 4.30
N ARG A 110 39.35 -34.64 3.28
CA ARG A 110 40.09 -33.46 2.84
C ARG A 110 39.25 -32.31 2.27
N LEU A 111 39.76 -31.13 2.62
CA LEU A 111 39.60 -29.79 2.07
C LEU A 111 39.56 -29.70 0.52
N SER A 112 38.67 -28.84 -0.01
CA SER A 112 38.97 -27.97 -1.16
C SER A 112 38.53 -26.53 -0.87
N LYS A 113 39.51 -25.62 -0.93
CA LYS A 113 39.45 -24.14 -0.81
C LYS A 113 38.36 -23.54 -1.72
N THR A 114 37.65 -22.46 -1.35
CA THR A 114 38.04 -21.02 -1.38
C THR A 114 36.83 -20.19 -0.89
N SER A 115 36.82 -18.95 -0.38
CA SER A 115 37.79 -17.93 0.04
C SER A 115 36.97 -16.86 0.82
N ASN A 116 37.63 -16.12 1.72
CA ASN A 116 37.06 -15.16 2.67
C ASN A 116 36.39 -13.92 2.02
N ILE A 117 35.09 -13.70 2.28
CA ILE A 117 34.36 -12.43 2.06
C ILE A 117 33.60 -12.01 3.35
N GLY A 118 33.98 -12.54 4.51
CA GLY A 118 33.21 -12.37 5.76
C GLY A 118 33.51 -11.12 6.61
N VAL A 119 34.57 -10.35 6.31
CA VAL A 119 35.10 -9.36 7.29
C VAL A 119 35.02 -7.90 6.81
N ILE A 120 34.68 -7.64 5.55
CA ILE A 120 34.62 -6.25 5.03
C ILE A 120 33.22 -5.64 5.22
N ILE A 121 32.15 -6.45 5.28
CA ILE A 121 30.76 -5.97 5.32
C ILE A 121 30.37 -5.39 6.70
N SER A 122 30.92 -5.90 7.80
CA SER A 122 30.60 -5.38 9.14
C SER A 122 31.17 -3.98 9.42
N SER A 123 32.26 -3.62 8.74
CA SER A 123 32.94 -2.33 8.93
C SER A 123 32.25 -1.18 8.16
N ILE A 124 31.60 -1.50 7.03
CA ILE A 124 30.87 -0.52 6.21
C ILE A 124 29.57 -0.10 6.90
N ILE A 125 28.89 -1.04 7.58
CA ILE A 125 27.62 -0.78 8.28
C ILE A 125 27.82 0.16 9.48
N VAL A 126 28.90 0.01 10.24
CA VAL A 126 29.21 0.90 11.37
C VAL A 126 29.57 2.31 10.88
N LEU A 127 30.30 2.43 9.76
CA LEU A 127 30.61 3.74 9.16
C LEU A 127 29.37 4.42 8.56
N PHE A 128 28.42 3.64 8.02
CA PHE A 128 27.14 4.17 7.50
C PHE A 128 26.24 4.68 8.62
N ILE A 129 26.19 3.99 9.76
CA ILE A 129 25.46 4.44 10.96
C ILE A 129 26.09 5.70 11.56
N ILE A 130 27.42 5.80 11.62
CA ILE A 130 28.12 7.02 12.05
C ILE A 130 27.86 8.17 11.08
N PHE A 131 27.84 7.92 9.76
CA PHE A 131 27.55 8.94 8.75
C PHE A 131 26.12 9.46 8.83
N ILE A 132 25.13 8.59 9.05
CA ILE A 132 23.73 8.96 9.30
C ILE A 132 23.62 9.77 10.59
N PHE A 133 24.30 9.36 11.67
CA PHE A 133 24.30 10.09 12.94
C PHE A 133 25.00 11.47 12.83
N TRP A 134 26.00 11.60 11.95
CA TRP A 134 26.70 12.86 11.68
C TRP A 134 25.87 13.82 10.80
N GLN A 135 25.16 13.31 9.79
CA GLN A 135 24.17 14.07 9.00
C GLN A 135 23.02 14.56 9.88
N TYR A 136 22.52 13.72 10.80
CA TYR A 136 21.40 14.06 11.68
C TYR A 136 21.74 15.17 12.70
N ASN A 137 23.00 15.26 13.14
CA ASN A 137 23.44 16.30 14.09
C ASN A 137 23.85 17.63 13.44
N LYS A 138 24.06 17.68 12.12
CA LYS A 138 24.46 18.91 11.41
C LYS A 138 23.29 19.87 11.11
N ASN A 139 22.05 19.38 11.19
CA ASN A 139 20.85 20.11 10.75
C ASN A 139 19.96 20.66 11.88
N LYS A 140 20.53 21.00 13.05
CA LYS A 140 19.81 21.83 14.03
C LYS A 140 20.13 23.31 13.78
N PRO A 141 19.20 24.13 13.27
CA PRO A 141 19.35 25.57 13.35
C PRO A 141 19.25 26.01 14.83
N MET A 142 20.32 26.68 15.30
CA MET A 142 20.35 27.45 16.54
C MET A 142 19.20 28.45 16.56
N GLN A 143 18.32 28.39 17.57
CA GLN A 143 17.46 29.52 17.91
C GLN A 143 18.31 30.56 18.65
N GLN A 144 18.59 31.68 17.99
CA GLN A 144 19.00 32.91 18.67
C GLN A 144 17.74 33.68 19.08
N ALA A 145 17.58 33.86 20.39
CA ALA A 145 16.69 34.86 20.94
C ALA A 145 17.34 36.24 20.77
N VAL A 146 16.64 37.16 20.10
CA VAL A 146 16.88 38.60 20.24
C VAL A 146 15.53 39.28 20.41
N ILE A 147 15.33 39.83 21.60
CA ILE A 147 14.31 40.83 21.91
C ILE A 147 14.96 42.18 21.59
N GLU A 148 14.28 43.03 20.81
CA GLU A 148 14.25 44.48 21.09
C GLU A 148 13.10 45.18 20.35
N ASN A 149 12.59 46.23 21.00
CA ASN A 149 11.30 46.86 20.83
C ASN A 149 11.26 47.95 19.74
N SER A 150 10.02 48.36 19.44
CA SER A 150 9.59 49.76 19.18
C SER A 150 9.83 50.37 17.79
N ASN A 151 8.77 50.50 16.98
CA ASN A 151 7.93 51.72 16.87
C ASN A 151 7.09 51.74 15.57
N ASP A 152 5.87 52.27 15.71
CA ASP A 152 4.90 52.59 14.67
C ASP A 152 5.48 53.32 13.46
N VAL A 153 5.11 52.89 12.25
CA VAL A 153 4.71 53.77 11.13
C VAL A 153 3.68 53.03 10.25
N ILE A 154 2.51 53.64 10.10
CA ILE A 154 1.43 53.26 9.18
C ILE A 154 1.86 53.55 7.74
N GLN A 155 1.85 52.56 6.85
CA GLN A 155 1.65 52.77 5.41
C GLN A 155 0.78 51.65 4.82
N GLN A 156 -0.35 52.06 4.23
CA GLN A 156 -1.20 51.25 3.38
C GLN A 156 -0.46 50.95 2.08
N ASP A 157 -0.35 49.68 1.71
CA ASP A 157 -0.12 49.29 0.33
C ASP A 157 -1.11 48.17 -0.06
N ASN A 158 -1.97 48.49 -1.01
CA ASN A 158 -2.98 47.61 -1.56
C ASN A 158 -2.34 46.81 -2.70
N SER A 159 -1.97 45.56 -2.44
CA SER A 159 -1.71 44.56 -3.48
C SER A 159 -2.30 43.22 -3.04
N PRO A 160 -3.14 42.57 -3.86
CA PRO A 160 -3.82 41.34 -3.46
C PRO A 160 -2.80 40.20 -3.39
N GLN A 161 -2.47 39.78 -2.17
CA GLN A 161 -1.76 38.52 -1.94
C GLN A 161 -2.66 37.36 -2.39
N PRO A 162 -2.10 36.34 -3.06
CA PRO A 162 -2.83 35.12 -3.35
C PRO A 162 -3.18 34.47 -2.01
N ASN A 163 -4.48 34.27 -1.78
CA ASN A 163 -4.99 33.45 -0.68
C ASN A 163 -4.27 32.10 -0.72
N SER A 164 -3.31 31.88 0.16
CA SER A 164 -2.95 30.54 0.60
C SER A 164 -4.16 30.01 1.35
N GLN A 165 -5.11 29.42 0.62
CA GLN A 165 -6.15 28.60 1.23
C GLN A 165 -5.40 27.50 1.99
N LYS A 166 -5.37 27.64 3.31
CA LYS A 166 -5.14 26.52 4.22
C LYS A 166 -6.14 25.46 3.81
N THR A 167 -5.67 24.39 3.18
CA THR A 167 -6.42 23.15 3.02
C THR A 167 -7.03 22.84 4.37
N LYS A 168 -8.36 22.89 4.47
CA LYS A 168 -9.05 22.50 5.69
C LYS A 168 -8.63 21.06 5.95
N ASP A 169 -8.09 20.78 7.13
CA ASP A 169 -7.78 19.42 7.60
C ASP A 169 -9.10 18.67 7.82
N VAL A 170 -9.75 18.28 6.71
CA VAL A 170 -10.95 17.46 6.73
C VAL A 170 -10.47 16.02 6.94
N PRO A 171 -10.92 15.33 8.02
CA PRO A 171 -10.53 13.94 8.23
C PRO A 171 -11.08 13.05 7.13
N ASN A 172 -10.45 11.90 6.93
CA ASN A 172 -10.98 10.88 6.04
C ASN A 172 -12.34 10.39 6.57
N GLN A 173 -13.37 10.41 5.74
CA GLN A 173 -14.71 9.92 6.07
C GLN A 173 -15.22 9.01 4.96
N PHE A 174 -15.88 7.93 5.37
CA PHE A 174 -16.43 6.93 4.48
C PHE A 174 -17.89 6.64 4.83
N GLU A 175 -18.72 6.50 3.80
CA GLU A 175 -20.01 5.85 3.89
C GLU A 175 -19.83 4.36 3.59
N TYR A 176 -20.48 3.51 4.38
CA TYR A 176 -20.43 2.06 4.20
C TYR A 176 -21.71 1.58 3.56
N ILE A 177 -21.61 1.14 2.30
CA ILE A 177 -22.75 0.69 1.52
C ILE A 177 -22.64 -0.82 1.39
N LYS A 178 -23.62 -1.53 1.93
CA LYS A 178 -23.71 -2.99 1.82
C LYS A 178 -25.12 -3.39 1.44
N ASP A 179 -25.27 -4.06 0.31
CA ASP A 179 -26.55 -4.58 -0.18
C ASP A 179 -26.35 -5.96 -0.79
N LYS A 180 -27.36 -6.81 -0.68
CA LYS A 180 -27.36 -8.17 -1.21
C LYS A 180 -28.75 -8.51 -1.73
N ARG A 181 -28.83 -8.85 -3.02
CA ARG A 181 -30.08 -9.24 -3.70
C ARG A 181 -29.85 -10.57 -4.40
N GLY A 182 -30.52 -11.62 -3.90
CA GLY A 182 -30.28 -12.98 -4.36
C GLY A 182 -28.81 -13.40 -4.19
N SER A 183 -28.19 -13.81 -5.31
CA SER A 183 -26.78 -14.23 -5.38
C SER A 183 -25.81 -13.09 -5.72
N PHE A 184 -26.28 -11.84 -5.69
CA PHE A 184 -25.48 -10.66 -5.98
C PHE A 184 -25.25 -9.83 -4.72
N GLU A 185 -24.04 -9.34 -4.50
CA GLU A 185 -23.63 -8.57 -3.32
C GLU A 185 -22.76 -7.37 -3.70
N VAL A 186 -22.96 -6.25 -3.03
CA VAL A 186 -22.03 -5.11 -3.03
C VAL A 186 -21.61 -4.77 -1.59
N ASP A 187 -20.33 -4.45 -1.41
CA ASP A 187 -19.75 -3.97 -0.13
C ASP A 187 -18.72 -2.88 -0.42
N ILE A 188 -19.11 -1.61 -0.28
CA ILE A 188 -18.37 -0.45 -0.77
C ILE A 188 -18.08 0.50 0.41
N GLU A 189 -16.80 0.79 0.60
CA GLU A 189 -16.32 1.91 1.42
C GLU A 189 -16.24 3.16 0.54
N TRP A 190 -17.33 3.92 0.52
CA TRP A 190 -17.49 5.07 -0.35
C TRP A 190 -16.87 6.32 0.29
N PRO A 191 -15.87 6.96 -0.33
CA PRO A 191 -15.20 8.08 0.31
C PRO A 191 -16.06 9.36 0.22
N LEU A 192 -16.37 9.96 1.37
CA LEU A 192 -17.10 11.24 1.48
C LEU A 192 -16.14 12.43 1.59
N SER A 193 -15.00 12.22 2.24
CA SER A 193 -13.90 13.19 2.30
C SER A 193 -12.58 12.46 2.50
N LEU A 194 -11.51 12.99 1.91
CA LEU A 194 -10.15 12.51 2.10
C LEU A 194 -9.24 13.71 2.34
N THR A 195 -8.39 13.64 3.35
CA THR A 195 -7.48 14.73 3.72
C THR A 195 -6.56 15.13 2.57
N GLY A 196 -6.65 16.38 2.14
CA GLY A 196 -5.81 16.91 1.06
C GLY A 196 -6.31 16.56 -0.34
N ILE A 197 -7.51 15.98 -0.46
CA ILE A 197 -8.25 15.88 -1.72
C ILE A 197 -9.29 17.00 -1.75
N ASP A 198 -9.15 17.93 -2.70
CA ASP A 198 -10.05 19.09 -2.80
C ASP A 198 -11.38 18.73 -3.46
N ASP A 199 -11.34 17.78 -4.39
CA ASP A 199 -12.48 17.33 -5.17
C ASP A 199 -12.64 15.81 -5.06
N ILE A 200 -13.48 15.40 -4.10
CA ILE A 200 -13.74 13.98 -3.85
C ILE A 200 -14.46 13.30 -5.02
N SER A 201 -15.14 14.05 -5.89
CA SER A 201 -15.90 13.48 -7.00
C SER A 201 -14.99 12.76 -8.01
N LYS A 202 -13.72 13.19 -8.13
CA LYS A 202 -12.74 12.56 -9.02
C LYS A 202 -12.41 11.13 -8.62
N ILE A 203 -12.11 10.89 -7.34
CA ILE A 203 -11.82 9.53 -6.88
C ILE A 203 -13.10 8.67 -6.87
N GLN A 204 -14.24 9.27 -6.56
CA GLN A 204 -15.54 8.60 -6.65
C GLN A 204 -15.84 8.13 -8.08
N GLN A 205 -15.57 8.96 -9.09
CA GLN A 205 -15.71 8.60 -10.49
C GLN A 205 -14.76 7.45 -10.86
N VAL A 206 -13.50 7.51 -10.44
CA VAL A 206 -12.52 6.43 -10.68
C VAL A 206 -12.97 5.12 -10.02
N ILE A 207 -13.54 5.17 -8.81
CA ILE A 207 -14.10 3.97 -8.16
C ILE A 207 -15.26 3.40 -8.98
N ILE A 208 -16.18 4.24 -9.47
CA ILE A 208 -17.31 3.78 -10.28
C ILE A 208 -16.82 3.14 -11.58
N GLU A 209 -15.91 3.81 -12.29
CA GLU A 209 -15.32 3.32 -13.54
C GLU A 209 -14.67 1.95 -13.34
N GLN A 210 -13.86 1.79 -12.29
CA GLN A 210 -13.10 0.57 -12.05
C GLN A 210 -13.92 -0.57 -11.42
N ALA A 211 -14.97 -0.26 -10.66
CA ALA A 211 -15.81 -1.27 -10.00
C ALA A 211 -16.97 -1.74 -10.89
N PHE A 212 -17.57 -0.83 -11.67
CA PHE A 212 -18.78 -1.08 -12.46
C PHE A 212 -18.56 -0.98 -13.97
N ASN A 213 -17.35 -0.65 -14.43
CA ASN A 213 -17.05 -0.42 -15.85
C ASN A 213 -18.02 0.60 -16.48
N ASN A 214 -18.25 1.70 -15.76
CA ASN A 214 -19.25 2.71 -16.08
C ASN A 214 -18.73 4.12 -15.83
N ASP A 215 -19.00 5.07 -16.73
CA ASP A 215 -18.57 6.47 -16.61
C ASP A 215 -19.58 7.36 -15.85
N SER A 216 -20.59 6.75 -15.21
CA SER A 216 -21.62 7.45 -14.44
C SER A 216 -21.04 8.08 -13.17
N ASN A 217 -21.57 9.25 -12.81
CA ASN A 217 -21.27 9.91 -11.53
C ASN A 217 -22.24 9.49 -10.41
N ASN A 218 -23.17 8.58 -10.70
CA ASN A 218 -24.20 8.13 -9.76
C ASN A 218 -23.96 6.68 -9.34
N LEU A 219 -23.37 6.51 -8.16
CA LEU A 219 -23.10 5.21 -7.56
C LEU A 219 -24.39 4.38 -7.40
N GLN A 220 -25.48 4.98 -6.92
CA GLN A 220 -26.72 4.23 -6.70
C GLN A 220 -27.25 3.66 -8.01
N SER A 221 -27.23 4.44 -9.09
CA SER A 221 -27.63 3.94 -10.41
C SER A 221 -26.74 2.78 -10.90
N CYS A 222 -25.44 2.81 -10.60
CA CYS A 222 -24.54 1.71 -10.95
C CYS A 222 -24.83 0.45 -10.13
N ILE A 223 -25.11 0.58 -8.84
CA ILE A 223 -25.52 -0.53 -7.96
C ILE A 223 -26.85 -1.14 -8.44
N GLU A 224 -27.85 -0.31 -8.75
CA GLU A 224 -29.14 -0.77 -9.26
C GLU A 224 -28.99 -1.50 -10.61
N ASN A 225 -28.17 -0.98 -11.52
CA ASN A 225 -27.88 -1.63 -12.79
C ASN A 225 -27.17 -2.97 -12.59
N PHE A 226 -26.18 -3.05 -11.70
CA PHE A 226 -25.49 -4.29 -11.36
C PHE A 226 -26.46 -5.38 -10.87
N PHE A 227 -27.39 -5.03 -9.98
CA PHE A 227 -28.41 -5.97 -9.53
C PHE A 227 -29.39 -6.36 -10.64
N LYS A 228 -29.82 -5.39 -11.44
CA LYS A 228 -30.75 -5.62 -12.55
C LYS A 228 -30.15 -6.56 -13.61
N GLU A 229 -28.90 -6.33 -14.01
CA GLU A 229 -28.16 -7.21 -14.93
C GLU A 229 -27.96 -8.60 -14.34
N GLY A 230 -27.76 -8.69 -13.02
CA GLY A 230 -27.72 -9.96 -12.30
C GLY A 230 -29.00 -10.78 -12.41
N GLU A 231 -30.16 -10.13 -12.32
CA GLU A 231 -31.48 -10.76 -12.40
C GLU A 231 -31.94 -11.04 -13.85
N GLU A 232 -31.66 -10.13 -14.79
CA GLU A 232 -32.21 -10.18 -16.15
C GLU A 232 -31.35 -11.01 -17.13
N GLU A 233 -30.03 -11.03 -16.96
CA GLU A 233 -29.16 -11.76 -17.89
C GLU A 233 -29.26 -13.27 -17.69
N LYS A 234 -29.35 -13.98 -18.83
CA LYS A 234 -29.44 -15.44 -18.87
C LYS A 234 -28.12 -16.06 -18.46
N SER A 235 -28.21 -17.16 -17.72
CA SER A 235 -27.08 -18.04 -17.47
C SER A 235 -26.48 -18.55 -18.78
N LEU A 236 -25.15 -18.67 -18.82
CA LEU A 236 -24.42 -19.31 -19.93
C LEU A 236 -24.56 -20.85 -19.90
N GLY A 237 -25.20 -21.41 -18.87
CA GLY A 237 -25.39 -22.85 -18.67
C GLY A 237 -26.48 -23.15 -17.63
N GLU A 238 -26.37 -24.31 -16.98
CA GLU A 238 -27.35 -24.77 -15.98
C GLU A 238 -27.11 -24.17 -14.58
N ASP A 239 -25.94 -23.59 -14.35
CA ASP A 239 -25.56 -23.04 -13.06
C ASP A 239 -26.18 -21.66 -12.82
N LYS A 240 -26.36 -21.34 -11.55
CA LYS A 240 -26.84 -20.01 -11.13
C LYS A 240 -25.76 -18.97 -11.35
N ARG A 241 -26.19 -17.77 -11.75
CA ARG A 241 -25.31 -16.60 -11.79
C ARG A 241 -25.11 -16.05 -10.38
N GLU A 242 -23.91 -15.55 -10.13
CA GLU A 242 -23.52 -14.90 -8.89
C GLU A 242 -22.63 -13.71 -9.19
N GLY A 243 -22.66 -12.68 -8.36
CA GLY A 243 -21.83 -11.50 -8.56
C GLY A 243 -21.47 -10.85 -7.24
N LYS A 244 -20.25 -10.33 -7.14
CA LYS A 244 -19.80 -9.60 -5.97
C LYS A 244 -18.85 -8.48 -6.36
N ILE A 245 -19.15 -7.28 -5.89
CA ILE A 245 -18.26 -6.12 -5.99
C ILE A 245 -17.93 -5.67 -4.57
N VAL A 246 -16.65 -5.61 -4.23
CA VAL A 246 -16.17 -5.08 -2.96
C VAL A 246 -15.18 -3.96 -3.22
N VAL A 247 -15.38 -2.80 -2.61
CA VAL A 247 -14.44 -1.68 -2.65
C VAL A 247 -14.01 -1.37 -1.22
N LYS A 248 -12.71 -1.44 -0.93
CA LYS A 248 -12.16 -1.16 0.40
C LYS A 248 -11.05 -0.13 0.30
N PHE A 249 -11.08 0.85 1.21
CA PHE A 249 -9.92 1.68 1.45
C PHE A 249 -8.87 0.83 2.17
N GLN A 250 -7.68 0.71 1.58
CA GLN A 250 -6.61 -0.06 2.19
C GLN A 250 -5.78 0.81 3.12
N GLN A 251 -5.18 1.86 2.56
CA GLN A 251 -4.26 2.74 3.28
C GLN A 251 -3.97 4.01 2.48
N ARG A 252 -3.29 4.95 3.11
CA ARG A 252 -2.63 6.09 2.47
C ARG A 252 -1.12 5.87 2.51
N LEU A 253 -0.45 6.00 1.36
CA LEU A 253 1.01 5.98 1.23
C LEU A 253 1.47 7.37 0.78
N ASN A 254 2.03 8.15 1.72
CA ASN A 254 2.35 9.56 1.52
C ASN A 254 1.15 10.33 0.91
N ASP A 255 1.15 10.68 -0.37
CA ASP A 255 0.03 11.40 -1.00
C ASP A 255 -0.96 10.50 -1.77
N LEU A 256 -0.67 9.20 -1.85
CA LEU A 256 -1.47 8.22 -2.58
C LEU A 256 -2.49 7.54 -1.65
N TYR A 257 -3.76 7.74 -1.95
CA TYR A 257 -4.87 6.97 -1.42
C TYR A 257 -5.02 5.66 -2.20
N ILE A 258 -5.04 4.54 -1.48
CA ILE A 258 -5.07 3.20 -2.07
C ILE A 258 -6.42 2.55 -1.78
N PHE A 259 -7.16 2.22 -2.84
CA PHE A 259 -8.38 1.42 -2.76
C PHE A 259 -8.15 0.08 -3.45
N LYS A 260 -8.62 -1.00 -2.83
CA LYS A 260 -8.71 -2.31 -3.44
C LYS A 260 -10.14 -2.57 -3.88
N ILE A 261 -10.30 -2.95 -5.13
CA ILE A 261 -11.56 -3.39 -5.71
C ILE A 261 -11.46 -4.88 -5.99
N HIS A 262 -12.36 -5.66 -5.39
CA HIS A 262 -12.49 -7.08 -5.63
C HIS A 262 -13.78 -7.34 -6.42
N ILE A 263 -13.64 -7.94 -7.60
CA ILE A 263 -14.76 -8.30 -8.48
C ILE A 263 -14.79 -9.81 -8.64
N TYR A 264 -15.94 -10.41 -8.33
CA TYR A 264 -16.25 -11.80 -8.63
C TYR A 264 -17.54 -11.86 -9.44
N ALA A 265 -17.56 -12.67 -10.49
CA ALA A 265 -18.78 -13.00 -11.19
C ALA A 265 -18.75 -14.46 -11.66
N ASN A 266 -19.81 -15.21 -11.37
CA ASN A 266 -20.09 -16.49 -12.00
C ASN A 266 -21.20 -16.28 -13.03
N LEU A 267 -20.88 -16.48 -14.30
CA LEU A 267 -21.81 -16.31 -15.42
C LEU A 267 -22.68 -17.55 -15.68
N GLY A 268 -22.56 -18.59 -14.83
CA GLY A 268 -23.43 -19.76 -14.83
C GLY A 268 -23.12 -20.81 -15.90
N GLY A 269 -21.94 -20.74 -16.53
CA GLY A 269 -21.53 -21.64 -17.61
C GLY A 269 -20.93 -22.98 -17.16
N GLY A 270 -20.88 -23.29 -15.87
CA GLY A 270 -20.36 -24.56 -15.34
C GLY A 270 -18.88 -24.85 -15.57
N THR A 271 -18.09 -23.84 -15.96
CA THR A 271 -16.65 -24.00 -16.19
C THR A 271 -15.87 -22.87 -15.52
N GLY A 272 -14.58 -23.08 -15.27
CA GLY A 272 -13.70 -22.02 -14.76
C GLY A 272 -13.52 -20.82 -15.71
N SER A 273 -13.96 -20.94 -16.98
CA SER A 273 -13.98 -19.84 -17.94
C SER A 273 -15.20 -18.93 -17.78
N SER A 274 -16.28 -19.41 -17.13
CA SER A 274 -17.44 -18.57 -16.79
C SER A 274 -17.29 -17.87 -15.44
N ILE A 275 -16.13 -18.00 -14.78
CA ILE A 275 -15.81 -17.33 -13.53
C ILE A 275 -14.84 -16.19 -13.82
N ILE A 276 -15.27 -14.99 -13.47
CA ILE A 276 -14.44 -13.79 -13.43
C ILE A 276 -14.04 -13.57 -11.98
N TYR A 277 -12.75 -13.44 -11.75
CA TYR A 277 -12.16 -13.08 -10.46
C TYR A 277 -11.07 -12.06 -10.74
N ARG A 278 -11.16 -10.88 -10.14
CA ARG A 278 -10.20 -9.79 -10.36
C ARG A 278 -10.02 -8.97 -9.09
N ASP A 279 -8.76 -8.71 -8.74
CA ASP A 279 -8.39 -7.72 -7.73
C ASP A 279 -7.73 -6.53 -8.42
N ASN A 280 -8.39 -5.37 -8.42
CA ASN A 280 -7.85 -4.11 -8.95
C ASN A 280 -7.41 -3.19 -7.83
N TYR A 281 -6.39 -2.37 -8.09
CA TYR A 281 -5.91 -1.36 -7.15
C TYR A 281 -6.01 0.03 -7.78
N ILE A 282 -6.61 0.96 -7.05
CA ILE A 282 -6.62 2.38 -7.39
C ILE A 282 -5.59 3.08 -6.51
N TYR A 283 -4.69 3.82 -7.15
CA TYR A 283 -3.76 4.74 -6.50
C TYR A 283 -4.15 6.15 -6.91
N PHE A 284 -4.57 6.98 -5.96
CA PHE A 284 -5.11 8.31 -6.26
C PHE A 284 -4.45 9.40 -5.41
N SER A 285 -4.06 10.52 -6.02
CA SER A 285 -3.67 11.73 -5.30
C SER A 285 -4.33 12.97 -5.89
N ASN A 286 -4.37 14.07 -5.12
CA ASN A 286 -4.95 15.33 -5.61
C ASN A 286 -4.18 15.90 -6.82
N ASN A 287 -2.86 15.71 -6.85
CA ASN A 287 -1.97 16.29 -7.84
C ASN A 287 -1.93 15.48 -9.14
N ILE A 288 -2.00 14.14 -9.03
CA ILE A 288 -1.87 13.22 -10.18
C ILE A 288 -3.24 12.78 -10.68
N GLY A 289 -4.25 12.73 -9.82
CA GLY A 289 -5.48 11.98 -10.08
C GLY A 289 -5.22 10.49 -9.88
N LYS A 290 -5.83 9.66 -10.73
CA LYS A 290 -5.55 8.22 -10.78
C LYS A 290 -4.14 8.02 -11.37
N LEU A 291 -3.24 7.43 -10.60
CA LEU A 291 -1.90 7.09 -11.05
C LEU A 291 -1.99 6.09 -12.21
N SER A 292 -1.36 6.43 -13.33
CA SER A 292 -1.19 5.56 -14.50
C SER A 292 0.28 5.15 -14.67
N ILE A 293 0.52 4.14 -15.52
CA ILE A 293 1.89 3.73 -15.89
C ILE A 293 2.72 4.90 -16.43
N ASN A 294 2.11 5.83 -17.17
CA ASN A 294 2.80 7.00 -17.72
C ASN A 294 3.19 8.02 -16.64
N ASP A 295 2.45 8.08 -15.54
CA ASP A 295 2.81 8.92 -14.40
C ASP A 295 3.96 8.29 -13.60
N MET A 296 4.10 6.97 -13.65
CA MET A 296 5.06 6.20 -12.87
C MET A 296 6.44 6.12 -13.48
N PHE A 297 6.52 6.06 -14.82
CA PHE A 297 7.76 5.77 -15.52
C PHE A 297 8.08 6.81 -16.60
N THR A 298 9.35 7.17 -16.72
CA THR A 298 9.86 8.11 -17.73
C THR A 298 10.18 7.42 -19.05
N ASP A 299 10.38 6.10 -19.04
CA ASP A 299 10.71 5.29 -20.21
C ASP A 299 9.91 3.98 -20.19
N TYR A 300 8.79 3.98 -20.91
CA TYR A 300 7.90 2.83 -21.02
C TYR A 300 8.62 1.61 -21.62
N SER A 301 9.40 1.81 -22.69
CA SER A 301 10.04 0.71 -23.42
C SER A 301 11.09 0.01 -22.57
N LYS A 302 11.90 0.79 -21.83
CA LYS A 302 12.88 0.24 -20.90
C LYS A 302 12.22 -0.42 -19.69
N THR A 303 11.12 0.12 -19.20
CA THR A 303 10.35 -0.49 -18.10
C THR A 303 9.79 -1.85 -18.54
N LEU A 304 9.17 -1.93 -19.71
CA LEU A 304 8.68 -3.19 -20.29
C LEU A 304 9.82 -4.20 -20.49
N PHE A 305 10.99 -3.75 -20.93
CA PHE A 305 12.17 -4.59 -21.05
C PHE A 305 12.56 -5.21 -19.68
N LEU A 306 12.68 -4.39 -18.63
CA LEU A 306 13.02 -4.85 -17.28
C LEU A 306 11.99 -5.86 -16.76
N VAL A 307 10.69 -5.60 -16.94
CA VAL A 307 9.63 -6.55 -16.55
C VAL A 307 9.78 -7.87 -17.32
N ASN A 308 10.07 -7.80 -18.61
CA ASN A 308 10.29 -8.98 -19.43
C ASN A 308 11.54 -9.78 -19.04
N GLU A 309 12.56 -9.21 -18.39
CA GLU A 309 13.70 -9.97 -17.87
C GLU A 309 13.27 -10.96 -16.76
N HIS A 310 12.21 -10.63 -16.02
CA HIS A 310 11.64 -11.48 -14.97
C HIS A 310 10.63 -12.53 -15.46
N ILE A 311 10.19 -12.45 -16.73
CA ILE A 311 9.23 -13.40 -17.30
C ILE A 311 9.98 -14.58 -17.93
N SER A 312 10.13 -15.70 -17.21
CA SER A 312 10.76 -16.91 -17.78
C SER A 312 9.85 -17.64 -18.77
N LEU A 313 10.35 -17.96 -19.97
CA LEU A 313 9.60 -18.76 -20.96
C LEU A 313 9.56 -20.27 -20.61
N ASP A 314 10.32 -20.69 -19.61
CA ASP A 314 10.18 -22.02 -19.02
C ASP A 314 8.96 -22.10 -18.07
N GLU A 315 8.46 -20.94 -17.62
CA GLU A 315 7.36 -20.81 -16.66
C GLU A 315 6.07 -20.24 -17.28
N TYR A 316 6.22 -19.34 -18.26
CA TYR A 316 5.14 -18.57 -18.87
C TYR A 316 5.07 -18.77 -20.38
N ALA A 317 3.89 -18.54 -20.96
CA ALA A 317 3.61 -18.84 -22.36
C ALA A 317 4.30 -17.87 -23.32
N CYS A 318 4.46 -16.61 -22.93
CA CYS A 318 5.11 -15.58 -23.74
C CYS A 318 5.65 -14.43 -22.88
N LYS A 319 6.41 -13.54 -23.51
CA LYS A 319 6.80 -12.24 -22.96
C LYS A 319 5.61 -11.27 -23.03
N ALA A 320 5.63 -10.24 -22.19
CA ALA A 320 4.66 -9.16 -22.21
C ALA A 320 4.87 -8.25 -23.44
N GLU A 321 3.78 -7.94 -24.14
CA GLU A 321 3.75 -6.92 -25.21
C GLU A 321 3.51 -5.51 -24.65
N GLU A 322 2.84 -5.42 -23.50
CA GLU A 322 2.50 -4.18 -22.80
C GLU A 322 2.57 -4.37 -21.28
N LEU A 323 2.80 -3.27 -20.55
CA LEU A 323 2.70 -3.22 -19.10
C LEU A 323 1.22 -3.23 -18.67
N PRO A 324 0.83 -4.02 -17.65
CA PRO A 324 -0.54 -4.00 -17.15
C PRO A 324 -0.78 -2.74 -16.32
N ASP A 325 -2.00 -2.18 -16.44
CA ASP A 325 -2.43 -1.04 -15.61
C ASP A 325 -2.60 -1.41 -14.13
N ASN A 326 -2.83 -2.69 -13.85
CA ASN A 326 -3.07 -3.18 -12.50
C ASN A 326 -1.75 -3.55 -11.82
N ILE A 327 -1.45 -2.88 -10.72
CA ILE A 327 -0.19 -3.01 -9.99
C ILE A 327 -0.44 -3.08 -8.49
N ILE A 328 0.56 -3.58 -7.76
CA ILE A 328 0.64 -3.49 -6.31
C ILE A 328 1.92 -2.72 -5.96
N LEU A 329 1.77 -1.66 -5.17
CA LEU A 329 2.88 -0.96 -4.54
C LEU A 329 3.16 -1.57 -3.16
N SER A 330 4.41 -1.94 -2.92
CA SER A 330 4.91 -2.41 -1.64
C SER A 330 6.07 -1.55 -1.14
N ALA A 331 6.62 -1.88 0.02
CA ALA A 331 7.83 -1.22 0.50
C ALA A 331 9.07 -1.59 -0.34
N SER A 332 9.10 -2.80 -0.91
CA SER A 332 10.23 -3.35 -1.69
C SER A 332 10.20 -2.91 -3.16
N GLY A 333 9.02 -2.72 -3.74
CA GLY A 333 8.92 -2.44 -5.16
C GLY A 333 7.51 -2.35 -5.71
N ILE A 334 7.40 -2.76 -6.98
CA ILE A 334 6.18 -2.71 -7.78
C ILE A 334 5.92 -4.12 -8.32
N THR A 335 4.74 -4.66 -8.03
CA THR A 335 4.27 -5.91 -8.63
C THR A 335 3.27 -5.60 -9.74
N PHE A 336 3.56 -6.05 -10.95
CA PHE A 336 2.68 -5.97 -12.11
C PHE A 336 1.74 -7.18 -12.14
N ILE A 337 0.43 -6.95 -12.19
CA ILE A 337 -0.58 -8.00 -12.25
C ILE A 337 -1.06 -8.15 -13.69
N PHE A 338 -0.57 -9.19 -14.35
CA PHE A 338 -0.93 -9.52 -15.71
C PHE A 338 -2.27 -10.28 -15.74
N PRO A 339 -3.23 -9.86 -16.60
CA PRO A 339 -4.50 -10.56 -16.76
C PRO A 339 -4.31 -12.02 -17.14
N LYS A 340 -5.26 -12.87 -16.73
CA LYS A 340 -5.31 -14.28 -17.15
C LYS A 340 -5.21 -14.38 -18.68
N TYR A 341 -4.40 -15.32 -19.18
CA TYR A 341 -4.10 -15.54 -20.60
C TYR A 341 -3.26 -14.47 -21.32
N SER A 342 -2.80 -13.41 -20.64
CA SER A 342 -1.93 -12.40 -21.27
C SER A 342 -0.51 -12.93 -21.51
N ILE A 343 0.17 -13.35 -20.43
CA ILE A 343 1.53 -13.93 -20.49
C ILE A 343 1.59 -15.37 -19.97
N GLY A 344 0.65 -15.76 -19.10
CA GLY A 344 0.58 -17.08 -18.48
C GLY A 344 -0.52 -17.98 -19.06
N TYR A 345 -0.45 -19.27 -18.73
CA TYR A 345 -1.49 -20.23 -19.05
C TYR A 345 -2.74 -20.01 -18.19
N GLY A 346 -3.90 -20.39 -18.71
CA GLY A 346 -5.19 -20.18 -18.02
C GLY A 346 -5.29 -20.78 -16.62
N TYR A 347 -4.60 -21.89 -16.35
CA TYR A 347 -4.62 -22.51 -15.02
C TYR A 347 -3.79 -21.75 -13.97
N GLN A 348 -2.89 -20.85 -14.40
CA GLN A 348 -2.07 -20.03 -13.50
C GLN A 348 -2.83 -18.81 -12.95
N GLY A 349 -3.96 -18.45 -13.55
CA GLY A 349 -4.71 -17.26 -13.16
C GLY A 349 -4.01 -15.97 -13.59
N GLU A 350 -4.05 -14.96 -12.73
CA GLU A 350 -3.32 -13.70 -12.94
C GLU A 350 -1.84 -13.88 -12.57
N VAL A 351 -0.93 -13.52 -13.47
CA VAL A 351 0.51 -13.64 -13.24
C VAL A 351 1.02 -12.37 -12.58
N LYS A 352 1.87 -12.53 -11.55
CA LYS A 352 2.43 -11.41 -10.77
C LYS A 352 3.93 -11.35 -10.98
N ILE A 353 4.42 -10.24 -11.54
CA ILE A 353 5.85 -10.01 -11.76
C ILE A 353 6.29 -8.85 -10.87
N ALA A 354 7.16 -9.13 -9.90
CA ALA A 354 7.64 -8.16 -8.91
C ALA A 354 9.03 -7.65 -9.26
N LEU A 355 9.22 -6.33 -9.22
CA LEU A 355 10.50 -5.68 -9.41
C LEU A 355 10.77 -4.72 -8.26
N THR A 356 12.00 -4.68 -7.79
CA THR A 356 12.42 -3.78 -6.72
C THR A 356 12.54 -2.35 -7.21
N TYR A 357 12.45 -1.39 -6.29
CA TYR A 357 12.70 0.02 -6.62
C TYR A 357 14.14 0.28 -7.10
N ASP A 358 15.11 -0.54 -6.70
CA ASP A 358 16.50 -0.42 -7.16
C ASP A 358 16.65 -0.79 -8.63
N GLU A 359 15.98 -1.87 -9.06
CA GLU A 359 15.91 -2.27 -10.48
C GLU A 359 15.23 -1.20 -11.33
N LEU A 360 14.20 -0.55 -10.78
CA LEU A 360 13.41 0.46 -11.47
C LEU A 360 13.96 1.89 -11.35
N ASN A 361 14.97 2.15 -10.51
CA ASN A 361 15.37 3.51 -10.10
C ASN A 361 15.65 4.45 -11.29
N ASN A 362 16.21 3.91 -12.39
CA ASN A 362 16.57 4.66 -13.59
C ASN A 362 15.40 4.93 -14.54
N VAL A 363 14.21 4.36 -14.29
CA VAL A 363 13.01 4.53 -15.11
C VAL A 363 11.83 5.14 -14.34
N LEU A 364 11.88 5.19 -13.00
CA LEU A 364 10.85 5.85 -12.19
C LEU A 364 10.82 7.35 -12.43
N SER A 365 9.62 7.91 -12.55
CA SER A 365 9.41 9.36 -12.63
C SER A 365 9.62 10.02 -11.27
N GLU A 366 10.10 11.26 -11.28
CA GLU A 366 10.25 12.05 -10.04
C GLU A 366 8.89 12.35 -9.40
N VAL A 367 7.83 12.50 -10.20
CA VAL A 367 6.45 12.68 -9.72
C VAL A 367 6.01 11.48 -8.89
N PHE A 368 6.28 10.27 -9.39
CA PHE A 368 5.91 9.05 -8.68
C PHE A 368 6.79 8.80 -7.45
N LYS A 369 8.11 9.03 -7.54
CA LYS A 369 9.02 8.94 -6.38
C LYS A 369 8.54 9.84 -5.24
N GLN A 370 8.21 11.10 -5.53
CA GLN A 370 7.63 12.02 -4.55
C GLN A 370 6.30 11.49 -3.99
N ALA A 371 5.41 10.98 -4.85
CA ALA A 371 4.12 10.46 -4.43
C ALA A 371 4.21 9.29 -3.45
N ILE A 372 5.27 8.47 -3.53
CA ILE A 372 5.55 7.36 -2.60
C ILE A 372 6.56 7.71 -1.50
N GLY A 373 7.08 8.93 -1.46
CA GLY A 373 8.04 9.40 -0.46
C GLY A 373 9.46 8.84 -0.62
N ARG A 374 9.95 8.69 -1.86
CA ARG A 374 11.29 8.21 -2.21
C ARG A 374 12.17 9.24 -2.89
#